data_AF-A0A5C9DXD5-F1
#
_entry.id   AF-A0A5C9DXD5-F1
#
_cell.length_a   1.000
_cell.length_b   1.000
_cell.length_c   1.000
_cell.angle_alpha   90.00
_cell.angle_beta   90.00
_cell.angle_gamma   90.00
#
_symmetry.space_group_name_H-M   'P 1'
#
loop_
_entity.id
_entity.type
_entity.pdbx_description
1 polymer ?
#
loop_
_entity_poly.entity_id
_entity_poly.type
_entity_poly.pdbx_seq_one_letter_code
_entity_poly.pdbx_strand_id
1 'polypeptide(L)'
;MGWCNMVRGPCKGNKCDFWARAKLKKMTVEDIVQRIQDSVAECDSSNGKELEDAIEDFWTAFGIKDMDVLREEDMSLFSKIQEAEEQVRA
;
A
#
# COMPACT_ATOMS: atom_id res chain seq x y z
N MET A 1 -6.12 -0.59 -22.81
CA MET A 1 -6.66 -0.10 -21.51
C MET A 1 -7.97 -0.81 -21.24
N GLY A 2 -8.10 -1.53 -20.12
CA GLY A 2 -9.32 -2.25 -19.75
C GLY A 2 -10.27 -1.35 -18.98
N TRP A 3 -11.53 -1.30 -19.39
CA TRP A 3 -12.60 -0.66 -18.65
C TRP A 3 -13.14 -1.65 -17.61
N CYS A 4 -13.02 -1.34 -16.32
CA CYS A 4 -13.52 -2.25 -15.28
C CYS A 4 -14.91 -1.83 -14.83
N ASN A 5 -15.91 -2.67 -15.15
CA ASN A 5 -17.32 -2.40 -14.86
C ASN A 5 -17.63 -2.29 -13.35
N MET A 6 -16.80 -2.87 -12.48
CA MET A 6 -16.98 -2.79 -11.04
C MET A 6 -16.66 -1.39 -10.47
N VAL A 7 -15.78 -0.63 -11.14
CA VAL A 7 -15.27 0.67 -10.65
C VAL A 7 -15.57 1.83 -11.61
N ARG A 8 -16.21 1.54 -12.75
CA ARG A 8 -16.56 2.51 -13.81
C ARG A 8 -15.41 3.44 -14.18
N GLY A 9 -14.20 2.89 -14.29
CA GLY A 9 -12.98 3.66 -14.55
C GLY A 9 -11.87 2.84 -15.23
N PRO A 10 -10.78 3.50 -15.68
CA PRO A 10 -9.63 2.82 -16.27
C PRO A 10 -8.97 1.96 -15.20
N CYS A 11 -8.85 0.66 -15.47
CA CYS A 11 -8.33 -0.31 -14.54
C CYS A 11 -7.47 -1.29 -15.33
N LYS A 12 -6.18 -1.40 -14.99
CA LYS A 12 -5.20 -2.24 -15.71
C LYS A 12 -5.36 -3.75 -15.42
N GLY A 13 -6.59 -4.26 -15.28
CA GLY A 13 -6.88 -5.70 -15.15
C GLY A 13 -6.43 -6.33 -13.81
N ASN A 14 -5.59 -7.37 -13.83
CA ASN A 14 -5.11 -8.09 -12.62
C ASN A 14 -4.18 -7.27 -11.69
N LYS A 15 -3.83 -6.05 -12.12
CA LYS A 15 -3.09 -5.03 -11.36
C LYS A 15 -4.01 -3.93 -10.81
N CYS A 16 -5.31 -4.20 -10.70
CA CYS A 16 -6.27 -3.19 -10.29
C CYS A 16 -6.32 -3.08 -8.77
N ASP A 17 -5.50 -2.19 -8.23
CA ASP A 17 -5.42 -1.91 -6.80
C ASP A 17 -6.57 -1.00 -6.33
N PHE A 18 -7.64 -0.81 -7.13
CA PHE A 18 -8.65 0.22 -6.87
C PHE A 18 -9.26 0.15 -5.46
N TRP A 19 -9.60 -1.05 -4.99
CA TRP A 19 -10.15 -1.23 -3.64
C TRP A 19 -9.12 -0.97 -2.55
N ALA A 20 -7.88 -1.36 -2.76
CA ALA A 20 -6.76 -1.04 -1.87
C ALA A 20 -6.58 0.48 -1.80
N ARG A 21 -6.54 1.17 -2.95
CA ARG A 21 -6.43 2.63 -3.04
C ARG A 21 -7.61 3.34 -2.37
N ALA A 22 -8.84 2.90 -2.64
CA ALA A 22 -10.04 3.47 -2.04
C ALA A 22 -10.06 3.27 -0.51
N LYS A 23 -9.54 2.13 -0.03
CA LYS A 23 -9.41 1.83 1.40
C LYS A 23 -8.34 2.71 2.06
N LEU A 24 -7.16 2.84 1.44
CA LEU A 24 -6.07 3.71 1.94
C LEU A 24 -6.44 5.19 1.91
N LYS A 25 -7.19 5.65 0.91
CA LYS A 25 -7.70 7.02 0.88
C LYS A 25 -8.58 7.34 2.09
N LYS A 26 -9.34 6.36 2.59
CA LYS A 26 -10.23 6.52 3.75
C LYS A 26 -9.52 6.37 5.10
N MET A 27 -8.39 5.68 5.15
CA MET A 27 -7.58 5.54 6.38
C MET A 27 -6.85 6.84 6.70
N THR A 28 -6.45 7.08 7.94
CA THR A 28 -5.48 8.14 8.25
C THR A 28 -4.06 7.63 8.08
N VAL A 29 -3.07 8.51 8.07
CA VAL A 29 -1.66 8.11 8.01
C VAL A 29 -1.28 7.32 9.25
N GLU A 30 -1.75 7.74 10.43
CA GLU A 30 -1.57 7.03 11.69
C GLU A 30 -2.12 5.59 11.66
N ASP A 31 -3.32 5.38 11.10
CA ASP A 31 -3.91 4.05 10.92
C ASP A 31 -3.04 3.14 10.03
N ILE A 32 -2.45 3.74 8.99
CA ILE A 32 -1.56 3.03 8.06
C ILE A 32 -0.26 2.66 8.77
N VAL A 33 0.36 3.60 9.49
CA VAL A 33 1.57 3.38 10.30
C VAL A 33 1.35 2.25 11.29
N GLN A 34 0.25 2.29 12.06
CA GLN A 34 -0.04 1.28 13.07
C GLN A 34 -0.24 -0.11 12.43
N ARG A 35 -0.88 -0.20 11.26
CA ARG A 35 -1.04 -1.46 10.53
C ARG A 35 0.27 -2.02 10.00
N ILE A 36 1.16 -1.16 9.50
CA ILE A 36 2.50 -1.58 9.06
C ILE A 36 3.27 -2.08 10.27
N GLN A 37 3.27 -1.33 11.38
CA GLN A 37 3.96 -1.73 12.62
C GLN A 37 3.45 -3.07 13.17
N ASP A 38 2.12 -3.27 13.19
CA ASP A 38 1.51 -4.54 13.62
C ASP A 38 1.97 -5.70 12.73
N SER A 39 1.93 -5.51 11.40
CA SER A 39 2.38 -6.51 10.43
C SER A 39 3.88 -6.79 10.50
N VAL A 40 4.71 -5.77 10.78
CA VAL A 40 6.16 -5.91 10.95
C VAL A 40 6.48 -6.61 12.28
N ALA A 41 5.78 -6.27 13.36
CA ALA A 41 5.95 -6.89 14.67
C ALA A 41 5.60 -8.39 14.66
N GLU A 42 4.59 -8.78 13.88
CA GLU A 42 4.28 -10.21 13.65
C GLU A 42 5.40 -10.94 12.88
N CYS A 43 6.14 -10.25 12.00
CA CYS A 43 7.26 -10.81 11.22
C CYS A 43 8.57 -10.94 12.03
N ASP A 44 8.89 -9.96 12.88
CA ASP A 44 10.14 -9.93 13.67
C ASP A 44 10.26 -11.15 14.61
N SER A 45 9.12 -11.71 15.03
CA SER A 45 9.08 -12.87 15.93
C SER A 45 9.51 -14.20 15.27
N SER A 46 9.69 -14.27 13.95
CA SER A 46 9.96 -15.56 13.27
C SER A 46 11.03 -15.57 12.18
N ASN A 47 11.49 -14.42 11.68
CA ASN A 47 12.57 -14.38 10.71
C ASN A 47 13.13 -12.97 10.70
N GLY A 48 14.43 -12.78 10.91
CA GLY A 48 15.11 -11.48 10.86
C GLY A 48 15.12 -10.85 9.45
N LYS A 49 13.93 -10.61 8.89
CA LYS A 49 13.70 -9.86 7.67
C LYS A 49 13.93 -8.40 7.95
N GLU A 50 14.59 -7.72 7.02
CA GLU A 50 14.79 -6.28 7.08
C GLU A 50 13.44 -5.55 7.00
N LEU A 51 13.30 -4.45 7.73
CA LEU A 51 12.09 -3.63 7.80
C LEU A 51 11.55 -3.30 6.39
N GLU A 52 12.43 -3.04 5.43
CA GLU A 52 12.04 -2.70 4.05
C GLU A 52 11.35 -3.87 3.33
N ASP A 53 11.79 -5.11 3.54
CA ASP A 53 11.18 -6.31 2.96
C ASP A 53 9.78 -6.56 3.55
N ALA A 54 9.63 -6.30 4.86
CA ALA A 54 8.34 -6.41 5.55
C ALA A 54 7.33 -5.33 5.10
N ILE A 55 7.80 -4.11 4.84
CA ILE A 55 6.97 -3.03 4.30
C ILE A 55 6.52 -3.35 2.87
N GLU A 56 7.42 -3.85 2.02
CA GLU A 56 7.08 -4.24 0.64
C GLU A 56 6.07 -5.40 0.61
N ASP A 57 6.25 -6.40 1.48
CA ASP A 57 5.31 -7.52 1.62
C ASP A 57 3.93 -7.05 2.10
N PHE A 58 3.89 -6.14 3.08
CA PHE A 58 2.64 -5.53 3.55
C PHE A 58 1.88 -4.85 2.41
N TRP A 59 2.55 -4.00 1.62
CA TRP A 59 1.91 -3.33 0.49
C TRP A 59 1.41 -4.31 -0.56
N THR A 60 2.21 -5.31 -0.87
CA THR A 60 1.85 -6.38 -1.81
C THR A 60 0.64 -7.17 -1.33
N ALA A 61 0.60 -7.54 -0.05
CA ALA A 61 -0.50 -8.24 0.61
C ALA A 61 -1.76 -7.38 0.71
N PHE A 62 -1.60 -6.08 0.96
CA PHE A 62 -2.68 -5.10 0.96
C PHE A 62 -3.29 -4.91 -0.45
N GLY A 63 -2.51 -5.26 -1.47
CA GLY A 63 -2.91 -5.19 -2.88
C GLY A 63 -2.45 -3.92 -3.57
N ILE A 64 -1.38 -3.28 -3.10
CA ILE A 64 -0.59 -2.28 -3.84
C ILE A 64 0.62 -3.01 -4.40
N LYS A 65 0.52 -3.47 -5.65
CA LYS A 65 1.58 -4.30 -6.27
C LYS A 65 2.68 -3.49 -6.96
N ASP A 66 2.42 -2.22 -7.25
CA ASP A 66 3.23 -1.43 -8.18
C ASP A 66 3.20 0.06 -7.75
N MET A 67 4.14 0.45 -6.90
CA MET A 67 4.27 1.81 -6.36
C MET A 67 4.51 2.86 -7.46
N ASP A 68 5.24 2.51 -8.51
CA ASP A 68 5.48 3.39 -9.66
C ASP A 68 4.18 3.70 -10.40
N VAL A 69 3.34 2.69 -10.64
CA VAL A 69 2.01 2.90 -11.25
C VAL A 69 1.11 3.73 -10.35
N LEU A 70 1.19 3.52 -9.02
CA LEU A 70 0.44 4.33 -8.07
C LEU A 70 0.87 5.81 -8.12
N ARG A 71 2.17 6.08 -8.25
CA ARG A 71 2.72 7.43 -8.39
C ARG A 71 2.20 8.13 -9.66
N GLU A 72 2.11 7.41 -10.78
CA GLU A 72 1.60 7.94 -12.04
C GLU A 72 0.07 8.20 -12.00
N GLU A 73 -0.69 7.31 -11.36
CA GLU A 73 -2.15 7.39 -11.36
C GLU A 73 -2.72 8.26 -10.21
N ASP A 74 -2.06 8.28 -9.05
CA ASP A 74 -2.60 8.86 -7.82
C ASP A 74 -1.49 9.39 -6.89
N MET A 75 -0.83 10.47 -7.33
CA MET A 75 0.28 11.09 -6.60
C MET A 75 -0.08 11.49 -5.15
N SER A 76 -1.33 11.86 -4.89
CA SER A 76 -1.79 12.19 -3.52
C SER A 76 -1.77 10.98 -2.61
N LEU A 77 -2.19 9.82 -3.12
CA LEU A 77 -2.14 8.57 -2.35
C LEU A 77 -0.70 8.08 -2.18
N PHE A 78 0.13 8.22 -3.21
CA PHE A 78 1.55 7.92 -3.14
C PHE A 78 2.27 8.74 -2.05
N SER A 79 2.06 10.06 -2.00
CA SER A 79 2.64 10.92 -0.97
C SER A 79 2.22 10.50 0.45
N LYS A 80 0.97 10.05 0.60
CA LYS A 80 0.44 9.58 1.88
C LYS A 80 1.07 8.27 2.34
N ILE A 81 1.34 7.37 1.39
CA ILE A 81 2.05 6.12 1.66
C ILE A 81 3.48 6.44 2.07
N GLN A 82 4.18 7.31 1.34
CA GLN A 82 5.55 7.72 1.72
C GLN A 82 5.59 8.32 3.12
N GLU A 83 4.65 9.21 3.47
CA GLU A 83 4.58 9.79 4.82
C GLU A 83 4.36 8.73 5.91
N ALA A 84 3.58 7.69 5.62
CA ALA A 84 3.41 6.56 6.54
C ALA A 84 4.69 5.72 6.66
N GLU A 85 5.36 5.42 5.56
CA GLU A 85 6.62 4.68 5.56
C GLU A 85 7.73 5.43 6.30
N GLU A 86 7.83 6.75 6.12
CA GLU A 86 8.78 7.59 6.84
C GLU A 86 8.53 7.56 8.36
N GLN A 87 7.27 7.57 8.80
CA GLN A 87 6.92 7.45 10.22
C GLN A 87 7.21 6.08 10.82
N VAL A 88 7.13 5.01 10.02
CA VAL A 88 7.51 3.66 10.47
C VAL A 88 9.03 3.51 10.57
N ARG A 89 9.78 4.21 9.71
CA ARG A 89 11.25 4.21 9.68
C ARG A 89 11.88 5.10 10.75
N ALA A 90 11.14 6.08 11.28
CA ALA A 90 11.58 7.05 12.28
C ALA A 90 11.66 6.44 13.69
#